data_AF-A0A3P7IR11-F1
#
_entry.id   AF-A0A3P7IR11-F1
#
_cell.length_a   1.000
_cell.length_b   1.000
_cell.length_c   1.000
_cell.angle_alpha   90.00
_cell.angle_beta   90.00
_cell.angle_gamma   90.00
#
_symmetry.space_group_name_H-M   'P 1'
#
loop_
_entity.id
_entity.type
_entity.pdbx_description
1 polymer ?
#
loop_
_entity_poly.entity_id
_entity_poly.type
_entity_poly.pdbx_seq_one_letter_code
_entity_poly.pdbx_strand_id
1 'polypeptide(L)'
;MKTEFDVEEDMLQRLKSLEFQREVLVYEVINVAKRENPRSTAHILHMVDKGWNQYFKYIMMPYTGKSLDYIKESIVRGEFAPHTAIQISLQTHNALKNLHELGYIHRDVKPDNFVIGK
;
A
#
# COMPACT_ATOMS: atom_id res chain seq x y z
N MET A 1 -3.54 -11.11 44.97
CA MET A 1 -4.37 -9.99 44.49
C MET A 1 -3.54 -9.22 43.46
N LYS A 2 -3.70 -9.53 42.17
CA LYS A 2 -3.18 -8.75 41.04
C LYS A 2 -4.38 -8.54 40.12
N THR A 3 -5.21 -7.56 40.47
CA THR A 3 -6.42 -7.18 39.74
C THR A 3 -6.27 -5.78 39.17
N GLU A 4 -5.07 -5.47 38.68
CA GLU A 4 -4.90 -4.53 37.58
C GLU A 4 -4.87 -5.40 36.34
N PHE A 5 -6.05 -5.78 35.85
CA PHE A 5 -6.19 -6.23 34.47
C PHE A 5 -5.74 -5.04 33.63
N ASP A 6 -4.72 -5.25 32.82
CA ASP A 6 -3.90 -4.24 32.16
C ASP A 6 -4.72 -3.44 31.13
N VAL A 7 -5.50 -2.45 31.60
CA VAL A 7 -6.42 -1.65 30.77
C VAL A 7 -5.67 -0.98 29.63
N GLU A 8 -4.41 -0.60 29.84
CA GLU A 8 -3.51 -0.09 28.80
C GLU A 8 -3.21 -1.13 27.72
N GLU A 9 -2.98 -2.39 28.09
CA GLU A 9 -2.66 -3.46 27.15
C GLU A 9 -3.88 -3.83 26.28
N ASP A 10 -5.09 -3.91 26.86
CA ASP A 10 -6.34 -4.12 26.11
C ASP A 10 -6.65 -2.92 25.19
N MET A 11 -6.46 -1.69 25.67
CA MET A 11 -6.61 -0.48 24.85
C MET A 11 -5.63 -0.45 23.68
N LEU A 12 -4.36 -0.75 23.92
CA LEU A 12 -3.32 -0.85 22.89
C LEU A 12 -3.69 -1.91 21.85
N GLN A 13 -4.21 -3.04 22.29
CA GLN A 13 -4.64 -4.12 21.39
C GLN A 13 -5.82 -3.69 20.51
N ARG A 14 -6.80 -2.98 21.08
CA ARG A 14 -7.92 -2.39 20.33
C ARG A 14 -7.47 -1.33 19.33
N LEU A 15 -6.58 -0.42 19.73
CA LEU A 15 -6.03 0.62 18.84
C LEU A 15 -5.30 0.01 17.66
N LYS A 16 -4.41 -0.97 17.91
CA LYS A 16 -3.75 -1.73 16.84
C LYS A 16 -4.79 -2.38 15.91
N SER A 17 -5.87 -2.95 16.47
CA SER A 17 -6.95 -3.58 15.68
C SER A 17 -7.63 -2.57 14.75
N LEU A 18 -7.99 -1.40 15.27
CA LEU A 18 -8.59 -0.31 14.50
C LEU A 18 -7.67 0.21 13.40
N GLU A 19 -6.36 0.34 13.67
CA GLU A 19 -5.37 0.72 12.65
C GLU A 19 -5.35 -0.25 11.48
N PHE A 20 -5.28 -1.55 11.76
CA PHE A 20 -5.34 -2.56 10.73
C PHE A 20 -6.64 -2.53 9.93
N GLN A 21 -7.78 -2.31 10.62
CA GLN A 21 -9.07 -2.16 9.95
C GLN A 21 -9.09 -0.95 9.01
N ARG A 22 -8.43 0.17 9.37
CA ARG A 22 -8.32 1.33 8.48
C ARG A 22 -7.53 1.01 7.21
N GLU A 23 -6.38 0.35 7.32
CA GLU A 23 -5.58 -0.04 6.14
C GLU A 23 -6.36 -0.99 5.23
N VAL A 24 -6.98 -2.00 5.84
CA VAL A 24 -7.85 -2.95 5.16
C VAL A 24 -8.99 -2.26 4.41
N LEU A 25 -9.63 -1.26 5.01
CA LEU A 25 -10.75 -0.53 4.41
C LEU A 25 -10.33 0.19 3.12
N VAL A 26 -9.13 0.79 3.08
CA VAL A 26 -8.61 1.44 1.86
C VAL A 26 -8.54 0.41 0.72
N TYR A 27 -8.01 -0.78 1.00
CA TYR A 27 -7.91 -1.84 0.01
C TYR A 27 -9.27 -2.43 -0.40
N GLU A 28 -10.26 -2.44 0.49
CA GLU A 28 -11.64 -2.80 0.11
C GLU A 28 -12.23 -1.81 -0.89
N VAL A 29 -12.05 -0.51 -0.67
CA VAL A 29 -12.48 0.52 -1.62
C VAL A 29 -11.77 0.37 -2.97
N ILE A 30 -10.46 0.15 -2.96
CA ILE A 30 -9.67 -0.13 -4.17
C ILE A 30 -10.22 -1.37 -4.90
N ASN A 31 -10.53 -2.44 -4.17
CA ASN A 31 -11.07 -3.67 -4.76
C ASN A 31 -12.46 -3.47 -5.38
N VAL A 32 -13.33 -2.68 -4.76
CA VAL A 32 -14.64 -2.33 -5.31
C VAL A 32 -14.46 -1.50 -6.59
N ALA A 33 -13.68 -0.43 -6.54
CA ALA A 33 -13.39 0.43 -7.69
C ALA A 33 -12.80 -0.34 -8.86
N LYS A 34 -11.91 -1.32 -8.57
CA LYS A 34 -11.31 -2.20 -9.57
C LYS A 34 -12.33 -3.12 -10.26
N ARG A 35 -13.33 -3.62 -9.53
CA ARG A 35 -14.40 -4.47 -10.10
C ARG A 35 -15.33 -3.66 -11.00
N GLU A 36 -15.64 -2.42 -10.62
CA GLU A 36 -16.49 -1.52 -11.40
C GLU A 36 -15.79 -1.02 -12.67
N ASN A 37 -14.55 -0.57 -12.52
CA ASN A 37 -13.74 -0.08 -13.62
C ASN A 37 -12.26 -0.41 -13.39
N PRO A 38 -11.70 -1.46 -14.00
CA PRO A 38 -10.30 -1.84 -13.81
C PRO A 38 -9.28 -0.73 -14.10
N ARG A 39 -9.65 0.25 -14.95
CA ARG A 39 -8.77 1.38 -15.28
C ARG A 39 -8.69 2.43 -14.18
N SER A 40 -9.66 2.48 -13.26
CA SER A 40 -9.67 3.44 -12.14
C SER A 40 -8.61 3.13 -11.08
N THR A 41 -7.94 1.98 -11.15
CA THR A 41 -6.95 1.51 -10.18
C THR A 41 -5.76 0.82 -10.85
N ALA A 42 -5.50 1.13 -12.13
CA ALA A 42 -4.55 0.39 -12.97
C ALA A 42 -3.11 0.31 -12.39
N HIS A 43 -2.69 1.36 -11.68
CA HIS A 43 -1.35 1.46 -11.06
C HIS A 43 -1.39 1.34 -9.53
N ILE A 44 -2.45 0.75 -8.98
CA ILE A 44 -2.63 0.55 -7.54
C ILE A 44 -2.69 -0.96 -7.27
N LEU A 45 -1.90 -1.42 -6.30
CA LEU A 45 -1.96 -2.81 -5.84
C LEU A 45 -3.31 -3.08 -5.17
N HIS A 46 -3.88 -4.25 -5.49
CA HIS A 46 -5.15 -4.69 -4.94
C HIS A 46 -4.90 -5.77 -3.91
N MET A 47 -5.77 -5.85 -2.91
CA MET A 47 -5.69 -6.88 -1.88
C MET A 47 -6.38 -8.16 -2.38
N VAL A 48 -5.70 -9.28 -2.25
CA VAL A 48 -6.24 -10.62 -2.54
C VAL A 48 -7.01 -11.14 -1.33
N ASP A 49 -6.40 -11.05 -0.15
CA ASP A 49 -6.97 -11.54 1.11
C ASP A 49 -6.36 -10.81 2.32
N LYS A 50 -6.91 -11.02 3.50
CA LYS A 50 -6.45 -10.42 4.76
C LYS A 50 -6.75 -11.34 5.94
N GLY A 51 -5.97 -11.20 7.00
CA GLY A 51 -6.26 -11.92 8.23
C GLY A 51 -5.37 -11.50 9.39
N TRP A 52 -5.59 -12.14 10.51
CA TRP A 52 -4.77 -11.98 11.70
C TRP A 52 -4.79 -13.24 12.55
N ASN A 53 -3.79 -13.39 13.40
CA ASN A 53 -3.76 -14.37 14.47
C ASN A 53 -3.26 -13.68 15.76
N GLN A 54 -2.95 -14.46 16.80
CA GLN A 54 -2.45 -13.94 18.07
C GLN A 54 -1.07 -13.26 17.98
N TYR A 55 -0.33 -13.44 16.88
CA TYR A 55 1.04 -12.95 16.72
C TYR A 55 1.16 -11.78 15.73
N PHE A 56 0.44 -11.83 14.62
CA PHE A 56 0.57 -10.84 13.56
C PHE A 56 -0.71 -10.67 12.73
N LYS A 57 -0.72 -9.58 11.98
CA LYS A 57 -1.75 -9.24 10.99
C LYS A 57 -1.12 -9.25 9.61
N TYR A 58 -1.88 -9.62 8.60
CA TYR A 58 -1.37 -9.75 7.25
C TYR A 58 -2.40 -9.33 6.21
N ILE A 59 -1.86 -8.79 5.12
CA ILE A 59 -2.58 -8.50 3.87
C ILE A 59 -1.86 -9.27 2.77
N MET A 60 -2.61 -10.09 2.06
CA MET A 60 -2.14 -10.80 0.88
C MET A 60 -2.40 -9.93 -0.35
N MET A 61 -1.36 -9.71 -1.15
CA MET A 61 -1.41 -8.93 -2.39
C MET A 61 -0.59 -9.63 -3.48
N PRO A 62 -0.78 -9.31 -4.77
CA PRO A 62 -0.01 -9.90 -5.85
C PRO A 62 1.50 -9.69 -5.66
N TYR A 63 2.28 -10.70 -6.01
CA TYR A 63 3.73 -10.58 -6.04
C TYR A 63 4.17 -9.60 -7.13
N THR A 64 5.01 -8.63 -6.75
CA THR A 64 5.55 -7.59 -7.63
C THR A 64 7.06 -7.74 -7.82
N GLY A 65 7.61 -6.96 -8.74
CA GLY A 65 9.05 -6.83 -8.90
C GLY A 65 9.68 -5.88 -7.87
N LYS A 66 10.88 -5.39 -8.20
CA LYS A 66 11.67 -4.51 -7.33
C LYS A 66 11.05 -3.12 -7.21
N SER A 67 11.32 -2.44 -6.09
CA SER A 67 10.95 -1.03 -5.92
C SER A 67 11.78 -0.13 -6.85
N LEU A 68 11.25 1.05 -7.17
CA LEU A 68 11.98 2.03 -7.98
C LEU A 68 13.27 2.47 -7.28
N ASP A 69 13.26 2.54 -5.95
CA ASP A 69 14.43 2.83 -5.13
C ASP A 69 15.53 1.78 -5.34
N TYR A 70 15.18 0.50 -5.20
CA TYR A 70 16.11 -0.61 -5.45
C TYR A 70 16.68 -0.58 -6.87
N ILE A 71 15.84 -0.32 -7.88
CA ILE A 71 16.29 -0.27 -9.27
C ILE A 71 17.27 0.89 -9.47
N LYS A 72 16.97 2.06 -8.92
CA LYS A 72 17.83 3.25 -9.01
C LYS A 72 19.21 2.97 -8.41
N GLU A 73 19.24 2.46 -7.18
CA GLU A 73 20.48 2.26 -6.42
C GLU A 73 21.29 1.05 -6.89
N SER A 74 20.64 -0.10 -7.11
CA SER A 74 21.34 -1.37 -7.33
C SER A 74 21.61 -1.67 -8.81
N ILE A 75 20.70 -1.26 -9.70
CA ILE A 75 20.73 -1.63 -11.12
C ILE A 75 21.24 -0.47 -11.97
N VAL A 76 20.60 0.70 -11.87
CA VAL A 76 20.96 1.88 -12.66
C VAL A 76 22.24 2.52 -12.13
N ARG A 77 22.42 2.53 -10.79
CA ARG A 77 23.55 3.16 -10.09
C ARG A 77 23.72 4.63 -10.49
N GLY A 78 22.62 5.37 -10.45
CA GLY A 78 22.55 6.76 -10.90
C GLY A 78 21.12 7.17 -11.21
N GLU A 79 20.96 8.19 -12.06
CA GLU A 79 19.63 8.65 -12.48
C GLU A 79 19.05 7.81 -13.61
N PHE A 80 17.73 7.65 -13.61
CA PHE A 80 17.03 7.06 -14.74
C PHE A 80 17.24 7.90 -16.00
N ALA A 81 17.34 7.25 -17.16
CA ALA A 81 17.34 7.96 -18.44
C ALA A 81 16.06 8.81 -18.57
N PRO A 82 16.11 9.99 -19.21
CA PRO A 82 14.97 10.93 -19.24
C PRO A 82 13.66 10.30 -19.70
N HIS A 83 13.70 9.48 -20.75
CA HIS A 83 12.52 8.76 -21.25
C HIS A 83 11.90 7.85 -20.17
N THR A 84 12.72 7.07 -19.47
CA THR A 84 12.27 6.18 -18.39
C THR A 84 11.72 6.96 -17.21
N ALA A 85 12.39 8.04 -16.81
CA ALA A 85 11.94 8.92 -15.72
C ALA A 85 10.55 9.54 -16.02
N ILE A 86 10.32 9.99 -17.25
CA ILE A 86 9.02 10.52 -17.69
C ILE A 86 7.94 9.44 -17.62
N GLN A 87 8.22 8.22 -18.10
CA GLN A 87 7.26 7.11 -18.05
C GLN A 87 6.91 6.70 -16.62
N ILE A 88 7.90 6.62 -15.74
CA ILE A 88 7.70 6.39 -14.30
C ILE A 88 6.79 7.49 -13.73
N SER A 89 7.13 8.76 -14.00
CA SER A 89 6.39 9.90 -13.46
C SER A 89 4.94 9.92 -13.89
N LEU A 90 4.65 9.55 -15.15
CA LEU A 90 3.29 9.45 -15.67
C LEU A 90 2.48 8.37 -14.94
N GLN A 91 3.07 7.19 -14.74
CA GLN A 91 2.39 6.07 -14.08
C GLN A 91 2.17 6.33 -12.59
N THR A 92 3.17 6.84 -11.88
CA THR A 92 3.04 7.19 -10.46
C THR A 92 2.06 8.35 -10.25
N HIS A 93 2.06 9.34 -11.14
CA HIS A 93 1.06 10.40 -11.15
C HIS A 93 -0.36 9.84 -11.32
N ASN A 94 -0.57 8.94 -12.29
CA ASN A 94 -1.87 8.32 -12.51
C ASN A 94 -2.33 7.51 -11.29
N ALA A 95 -1.42 6.77 -10.63
CA ALA A 95 -1.72 6.05 -9.39
C ALA A 95 -2.22 6.99 -8.28
N LEU A 96 -1.52 8.11 -8.06
CA LEU A 96 -1.90 9.10 -7.05
C LEU A 96 -3.22 9.79 -7.40
N LYS A 97 -3.42 10.16 -8.67
CA LYS A 97 -4.68 10.74 -9.15
C LYS A 97 -5.85 9.79 -8.87
N ASN A 98 -5.72 8.52 -9.24
CA ASN A 98 -6.75 7.52 -8.99
C ASN A 98 -7.02 7.30 -7.49
N LEU A 99 -5.98 7.28 -6.66
CA LEU A 99 -6.16 7.18 -5.21
C LEU A 99 -6.91 8.40 -4.63
N HIS A 100 -6.60 9.61 -5.13
CA HIS A 100 -7.30 10.84 -4.74
C HIS A 100 -8.77 10.83 -5.20
N GLU A 101 -9.08 10.30 -6.39
CA GLU A 101 -10.45 10.13 -6.89
C GLU A 101 -11.28 9.19 -5.99
N LEU A 102 -10.62 8.23 -5.32
CA LEU A 102 -11.24 7.37 -4.30
C LEU A 102 -11.38 8.04 -2.92
N GLY A 103 -10.91 9.29 -2.77
CA GLY A 103 -11.00 10.04 -1.52
C GLY A 103 -9.87 9.79 -0.52
N TYR A 104 -8.79 9.13 -0.93
CA TYR A 104 -7.66 8.80 -0.05
C TYR A 104 -6.40 9.57 -0.44
N ILE A 105 -5.60 9.95 0.57
CA ILE A 105 -4.28 10.57 0.40
C ILE A 105 -3.23 9.55 0.82
N HIS A 106 -2.22 9.29 -0.04
CA HIS A 106 -1.17 8.30 0.27
C HIS A 106 -0.31 8.69 1.48
N ARG A 107 0.03 9.99 1.63
CA ARG A 107 0.85 10.58 2.70
C ARG A 107 2.32 10.10 2.82
N ASP A 108 2.74 9.12 2.04
CA ASP A 108 4.12 8.59 2.05
C ASP A 108 4.58 8.30 0.62
N VAL A 109 4.58 9.33 -0.22
CA VAL A 109 4.97 9.21 -1.63
C VAL A 109 6.48 9.24 -1.74
N LYS A 110 7.08 8.08 -2.00
CA LYS A 110 8.54 7.91 -2.18
C LYS A 110 8.84 6.73 -3.12
N PRO A 111 10.03 6.67 -3.76
CA PRO A 111 10.36 5.63 -4.73
C PRO A 111 10.21 4.19 -4.21
N ASP A 112 10.43 3.96 -2.92
CA ASP A 112 10.36 2.62 -2.33
C ASP A 112 8.93 2.04 -2.27
N ASN A 113 7.91 2.92 -2.25
CA ASN A 113 6.50 2.51 -2.25
C ASN A 113 5.94 2.26 -3.66
N PHE A 114 6.76 2.43 -4.70
CA PHE A 114 6.40 2.09 -6.08
C PHE A 114 7.24 0.91 -6.54
N VAL A 115 6.56 -0.09 -7.10
CA VAL A 115 7.16 -1.36 -7.55
C VAL A 115 6.84 -1.59 -9.01
N ILE A 116 7.76 -2.22 -9.73
CA ILE A 116 7.50 -2.65 -11.11
C ILE A 116 6.59 -3.89 -11.11
N GLY A 117 5.82 -4.05 -12.20
CA GLY A 117 5.09 -5.28 -12.47
C GLY A 117 6.03 -6.47 -12.69
N LYS A 118 5.46 -7.67 -12.71
CA LYS A 118 6.18 -8.89 -13.06
C LYS A 118 6.14 -9.15 -14.56
#